data_AF-A0A970Q5H9-F1
#
_entry.id   AF-A0A970Q5H9-F1
#
_cell.length_a   1.000
_cell.length_b   1.000
_cell.length_c   1.000
_cell.angle_alpha   90.00
_cell.angle_beta   90.00
_cell.angle_gamma   90.00
#
_symmetry.space_group_name_H-M   'P 1'
#
loop_
_entity.id
_entity.type
_entity.pdbx_description
1 polymer ?
#
loop_
_entity_poly.entity_id
_entity_poly.type
_entity_poly.pdbx_seq_one_letter_code
_entity_poly.pdbx_strand_id
1 'polypeptide(L)'
;MRIAIASDHAGFRYKTRIIEHLEALGHEVVDFGAHSADPVDYPTYIHPAASAVAAGDCERGIVLGGSGNGEAMTANRHPGVRCALCWTEESARLARAHNDANMVSLGERLLSEDLALRIVEVWLGAPFEGGRHVRRIQAIDESGPVAALAGATGPSLQHAGKLMSYGQFVGSWDIDCNWYGPGDVVRTSTGQWRFGWVFGGRGIQDVLFPSGASRDRYGVTIRGYDAATDTWRIFWMQPWGGGFVHLVGRALGDRIVQEFEDPGPGRRERWSFTEITPRSFVWLGETSLDDGLSWVVEQEIRARRRNP
;
A
#
# COMPACT_ATOMS: atom_id res chain seq x y z
N MET A 1 -5.89 13.12 -23.07
CA MET A 1 -5.42 12.77 -21.71
C MET A 1 -6.63 12.68 -20.80
N ARG A 2 -6.55 11.84 -19.75
CA ARG A 2 -7.59 11.76 -18.70
C ARG A 2 -7.25 12.67 -17.53
N ILE A 3 -8.12 13.63 -17.21
CA ILE A 3 -7.87 14.72 -16.26
C ILE A 3 -8.90 14.67 -15.14
N ALA A 4 -8.44 14.51 -13.89
CA ALA A 4 -9.29 14.66 -12.71
C ALA A 4 -9.56 16.15 -12.45
N ILE A 5 -10.80 16.51 -12.12
CA ILE A 5 -11.11 17.88 -11.70
C ILE A 5 -12.01 17.88 -10.46
N ALA A 6 -11.73 18.79 -9.53
CA ALA A 6 -12.56 18.99 -8.35
C ALA A 6 -12.58 20.45 -7.88
N SER A 7 -13.61 20.84 -7.14
CA SER A 7 -13.67 22.13 -6.45
C SER A 7 -14.52 22.07 -5.19
N ASP A 8 -14.47 23.12 -4.37
CA ASP A 8 -15.63 23.47 -3.55
C ASP A 8 -16.59 24.39 -4.31
N HIS A 9 -17.59 24.89 -3.58
CA HIS A 9 -18.57 25.86 -4.05
C HIS A 9 -17.96 27.17 -4.56
N ALA A 10 -16.81 27.60 -4.03
CA ALA A 10 -16.17 28.86 -4.40
C ALA A 10 -15.39 28.78 -5.73
N GLY A 11 -15.00 27.57 -6.16
CA GLY A 11 -14.37 27.31 -7.45
C GLY A 11 -15.28 26.68 -8.51
N PHE A 12 -16.55 26.44 -8.19
CA PHE A 12 -17.49 25.67 -9.01
C PHE A 12 -17.70 26.25 -10.41
N ARG A 13 -17.78 27.58 -10.52
CA ARG A 13 -18.04 28.25 -11.80
C ARG A 13 -16.84 28.09 -12.73
N TYR A 14 -15.63 28.38 -12.27
CA TYR A 14 -14.43 28.18 -13.08
C TYR A 14 -14.18 26.71 -13.39
N LYS A 15 -14.47 25.79 -12.46
CA LYS A 15 -14.40 24.35 -12.71
C LYS A 15 -15.24 23.96 -13.94
N THR A 16 -16.49 24.41 -14.00
CA THR A 16 -17.40 24.11 -15.10
C THR A 16 -16.87 24.62 -16.44
N ARG A 17 -16.33 25.85 -16.46
CA ARG A 17 -15.74 26.45 -17.67
C ARG A 17 -14.46 25.74 -18.12
N ILE A 18 -13.64 25.28 -17.17
CA ILE A 18 -12.45 24.48 -17.47
C ILE A 18 -12.83 23.11 -18.03
N ILE A 19 -13.86 22.45 -17.50
CA ILE A 19 -14.37 21.17 -18.05
C ILE A 19 -14.72 21.34 -19.53
N GLU A 20 -15.58 22.31 -19.85
CA GLU A 20 -16.01 22.58 -21.22
C GLU A 20 -14.82 22.87 -22.16
N HIS A 21 -13.85 23.65 -21.66
CA HIS A 21 -12.65 23.99 -22.42
C HIS A 21 -11.74 22.78 -22.67
N LEU A 22 -11.51 21.93 -21.66
CA LEU A 22 -10.70 20.72 -21.79
C LEU A 22 -11.33 19.68 -22.71
N GLU A 23 -12.65 19.50 -22.64
CA GLU A 23 -13.40 18.63 -23.54
C GLU A 23 -13.33 19.12 -24.98
N ALA A 24 -13.41 20.44 -25.21
CA ALA A 24 -13.22 21.03 -26.53
C ALA A 24 -11.81 20.82 -27.11
N LEU A 25 -10.80 20.68 -26.24
CA LEU A 25 -9.42 20.32 -26.61
C LEU A 25 -9.22 18.80 -26.78
N GLY A 26 -10.26 17.98 -26.60
CA GLY A 26 -10.22 16.53 -26.79
C GLY A 26 -9.69 15.75 -25.59
N HIS A 27 -9.67 16.34 -24.39
CA HIS A 27 -9.35 15.63 -23.15
C HIS A 27 -10.59 14.92 -22.57
N GLU A 28 -10.37 13.81 -21.87
CA GLU A 28 -11.39 13.16 -21.05
C GLU A 28 -11.33 13.76 -19.65
N VAL A 29 -12.44 14.30 -19.15
CA VAL A 29 -12.50 14.93 -17.82
C VAL A 29 -13.31 14.08 -16.85
N VAL A 30 -12.74 13.77 -15.69
CA VAL A 30 -13.41 13.08 -14.59
C VAL A 30 -13.74 14.10 -13.51
N ASP A 31 -14.99 14.51 -13.42
CA ASP A 31 -15.47 15.48 -12.43
C ASP A 31 -15.80 14.79 -11.10
N PHE A 32 -14.97 15.05 -10.09
CA PHE A 32 -15.15 14.53 -8.73
C PHE A 32 -16.06 15.43 -7.87
N GLY A 33 -16.59 16.53 -8.41
CA GLY A 33 -17.41 17.51 -7.70
C GLY A 33 -16.61 18.66 -7.10
N ALA A 34 -17.21 19.66 -6.47
CA ALA A 34 -18.64 19.81 -6.19
C ALA A 34 -19.48 19.99 -7.46
N HIS A 35 -20.76 19.60 -7.43
CA HIS A 35 -21.64 19.66 -8.62
C HIS A 35 -22.65 20.82 -8.58
N SER A 36 -22.54 21.71 -7.60
CA SER A 36 -23.32 22.93 -7.50
C SER A 36 -22.51 24.03 -6.80
N ALA A 37 -23.08 25.24 -6.75
CA ALA A 37 -22.53 26.37 -6.00
C ALA A 37 -22.95 26.37 -4.51
N ASP A 38 -23.58 25.28 -4.04
CA ASP A 38 -24.03 25.19 -2.65
C ASP A 38 -22.82 24.98 -1.72
N PRO A 39 -22.80 25.61 -0.52
CA PRO A 39 -21.67 25.51 0.39
C PRO A 39 -21.30 24.06 0.74
N VAL A 40 -20.01 23.74 0.54
CA VAL A 40 -19.41 22.44 0.81
C VAL A 40 -17.94 22.59 1.19
N ASP A 41 -17.38 21.55 1.81
CA ASP A 41 -15.97 21.49 2.20
C ASP A 41 -15.10 20.88 1.08
N TYR A 42 -14.11 21.65 0.59
CA TYR A 42 -13.20 21.21 -0.49
C TYR A 42 -12.52 19.84 -0.26
N PRO A 43 -12.13 19.39 0.97
CA PRO A 43 -11.43 18.13 1.12
C PRO A 43 -12.23 16.91 0.67
N THR A 44 -13.56 16.97 0.79
CA THR A 44 -14.48 15.88 0.39
C THR A 44 -14.31 15.49 -1.07
N TYR A 45 -14.03 16.46 -1.95
CA TYR A 45 -13.92 16.26 -3.39
C TYR A 45 -12.47 16.17 -3.86
N ILE A 46 -11.57 16.89 -3.20
CA ILE A 46 -10.16 16.94 -3.59
C ILE A 46 -9.42 15.66 -3.19
N HIS A 47 -9.76 15.03 -2.06
CA HIS A 47 -9.12 13.77 -1.70
C HIS A 47 -9.34 12.68 -2.79
N PRO A 48 -10.57 12.42 -3.25
CA PRO A 48 -10.83 11.49 -4.36
C PRO A 48 -10.08 11.85 -5.66
N ALA A 49 -10.11 13.12 -6.07
CA ALA A 49 -9.43 13.56 -7.30
C ALA A 49 -7.90 13.37 -7.22
N ALA A 50 -7.31 13.72 -6.08
CA ALA A 50 -5.87 13.53 -5.85
C ALA A 50 -5.49 12.05 -5.75
N SER A 51 -6.34 11.21 -5.12
CA SER A 51 -6.14 9.75 -5.12
C SER A 51 -6.15 9.15 -6.53
N ALA A 52 -7.05 9.62 -7.41
CA ALA A 52 -7.12 9.14 -8.79
C ALA A 52 -5.86 9.50 -9.60
N VAL A 53 -5.29 10.68 -9.36
CA VAL A 53 -4.00 11.07 -9.96
C VAL A 53 -2.84 10.26 -9.38
N ALA A 54 -2.80 10.09 -8.06
CA ALA A 54 -1.78 9.28 -7.38
C ALA A 54 -1.78 7.81 -7.84
N ALA A 55 -2.96 7.24 -8.08
CA ALA A 55 -3.13 5.87 -8.54
C ALA A 55 -2.83 5.67 -10.04
N GLY A 56 -2.71 6.76 -10.81
CA GLY A 56 -2.54 6.72 -12.26
C GLY A 56 -3.84 6.51 -13.04
N ASP A 57 -5.00 6.54 -12.37
CA ASP A 57 -6.32 6.49 -13.03
C ASP A 57 -6.56 7.77 -13.86
N CYS A 58 -6.01 8.89 -13.42
CA CYS A 58 -5.98 10.15 -14.16
C CYS A 58 -4.52 10.60 -14.35
N GLU A 59 -4.18 11.06 -15.55
CA GLU A 59 -2.81 11.50 -15.88
C GLU A 59 -2.48 12.86 -15.23
N ARG A 60 -3.48 13.70 -15.04
CA ARG A 60 -3.38 15.07 -14.54
C ARG A 60 -4.56 15.41 -13.65
N GLY A 61 -4.39 16.40 -12.77
CA GLY A 61 -5.49 16.90 -11.95
C GLY A 61 -5.54 18.42 -11.83
N ILE A 62 -6.76 18.97 -11.73
CA ILE A 62 -7.00 20.40 -11.52
C ILE A 62 -7.93 20.53 -10.31
N VAL A 63 -7.58 21.37 -9.35
CA VAL A 63 -8.42 21.63 -8.18
C VAL A 63 -8.68 23.12 -8.02
N LEU A 64 -9.90 23.49 -7.61
CA LEU A 64 -10.30 24.89 -7.51
C LEU A 64 -11.00 25.19 -6.19
N GLY A 65 -10.79 26.41 -5.71
CA GLY A 65 -11.60 26.96 -4.64
C GLY A 65 -11.50 28.47 -4.59
N GLY A 66 -11.81 29.06 -3.44
CA GLY A 66 -11.76 30.52 -3.31
C GLY A 66 -10.36 31.09 -3.56
N SER A 67 -9.34 30.52 -2.90
CA SER A 67 -7.94 30.96 -3.04
C SER A 67 -7.03 29.94 -3.72
N GLY A 68 -7.45 28.67 -3.82
CA GLY A 68 -6.63 27.56 -4.29
C GLY A 68 -5.64 27.01 -3.26
N ASN A 69 -5.42 27.69 -2.12
CA ASN A 69 -4.43 27.24 -1.12
C ASN A 69 -4.89 25.97 -0.39
N GLY A 70 -6.13 25.96 0.12
CA GLY A 70 -6.68 24.80 0.83
C GLY A 70 -6.70 23.56 -0.06
N GLU A 71 -7.05 23.79 -1.31
CA GLU A 71 -7.15 22.79 -2.35
C GLU A 71 -5.78 22.18 -2.71
N ALA A 72 -4.77 23.04 -2.87
CA ALA A 72 -3.38 22.60 -3.07
C ALA A 72 -2.85 21.82 -1.86
N MET A 73 -3.10 22.31 -0.64
CA MET A 73 -2.66 21.65 0.59
C MET A 73 -3.29 20.27 0.75
N THR A 74 -4.58 20.12 0.46
CA THR A 74 -5.27 18.82 0.52
C THR A 74 -4.74 17.86 -0.54
N ALA A 75 -4.60 18.30 -1.78
CA ALA A 75 -4.09 17.46 -2.86
C ALA A 75 -2.67 16.93 -2.54
N ASN A 76 -1.80 17.78 -2.00
CA ASN A 76 -0.43 17.41 -1.60
C ASN A 76 -0.35 16.49 -0.35
N ARG A 77 -1.48 16.11 0.28
CA ARG A 77 -1.48 15.07 1.34
C ARG A 77 -1.38 13.66 0.77
N HIS A 78 -1.46 13.49 -0.55
CA HIS A 78 -1.41 12.20 -1.21
C HIS A 78 -0.01 11.90 -1.74
N PRO A 79 0.61 10.77 -1.34
CA PRO A 79 1.87 10.32 -1.92
C PRO A 79 1.79 10.24 -3.44
N GLY A 80 2.80 10.76 -4.13
CA GLY A 80 2.84 10.81 -5.59
C GLY A 80 2.11 12.00 -6.23
N VAL A 81 1.41 12.84 -5.46
CA VAL A 81 0.83 14.11 -5.95
C VAL A 81 1.77 15.26 -5.70
N ARG A 82 2.01 16.05 -6.76
CA ARG A 82 2.71 17.33 -6.75
C ARG A 82 1.77 18.39 -7.28
N CYS A 83 0.96 18.97 -6.39
CA CYS A 83 -0.03 19.99 -6.72
C CYS A 83 0.55 21.39 -6.54
N ALA A 84 0.64 22.16 -7.64
CA ALA A 84 1.14 23.52 -7.62
C ALA A 84 0.00 24.54 -7.61
N LEU A 85 -0.01 25.46 -6.64
CA LEU A 85 -0.87 26.65 -6.69
C LEU A 85 -0.33 27.60 -7.76
N CYS A 86 -1.15 27.89 -8.78
CA CYS A 86 -0.76 28.75 -9.90
C CYS A 86 -1.63 30.01 -9.95
N TRP A 87 -1.00 31.15 -10.21
CA TRP A 87 -1.69 32.45 -10.30
C TRP A 87 -1.21 33.31 -11.48
N THR A 88 -0.26 32.82 -12.26
CA THR A 88 0.20 33.39 -13.53
C THR A 88 0.56 32.26 -14.50
N GLU A 89 0.57 32.55 -15.81
CA GLU A 89 1.08 31.63 -16.84
C GLU A 89 2.52 31.18 -16.55
N GLU A 90 3.36 32.09 -16.04
CA GLU A 90 4.74 31.74 -15.67
C GLU A 90 4.79 30.77 -14.48
N SER A 91 3.97 30.96 -13.45
CA SER A 91 3.89 30.01 -12.33
C SER A 91 3.45 28.62 -12.80
N ALA A 92 2.52 28.56 -13.77
CA ALA A 92 2.00 27.33 -14.37
C ALA A 92 3.08 26.60 -15.19
N ARG A 93 3.80 27.35 -16.03
CA ARG A 93 4.93 26.86 -16.81
C ARG A 93 6.03 26.31 -15.90
N LEU A 94 6.43 27.06 -14.88
CA LEU A 94 7.46 26.66 -13.92
C LEU A 94 7.03 25.46 -13.08
N ALA A 95 5.77 25.38 -12.66
CA ALA A 95 5.23 24.22 -11.94
C ALA A 95 5.42 22.93 -12.76
N ARG A 96 5.12 22.97 -14.06
CA ARG A 96 5.31 21.82 -14.94
C ARG A 96 6.78 21.56 -15.24
N ALA A 97 7.54 22.59 -15.63
CA ALA A 97 8.91 22.51 -16.09
C ALA A 97 9.91 22.13 -14.98
N HIS A 98 9.76 22.70 -13.80
CA HIS A 98 10.70 22.54 -12.69
C HIS A 98 10.26 21.55 -11.61
N ASN A 99 8.95 21.34 -11.44
CA ASN A 99 8.42 20.50 -10.36
C ASN A 99 7.73 19.23 -10.87
N ASP A 100 7.64 19.05 -12.20
CA ASP A 100 6.87 17.97 -12.81
C ASP A 100 5.48 17.84 -12.16
N ALA A 101 4.84 18.99 -11.90
CA ALA A 101 3.57 19.04 -11.19
C ALA A 101 2.50 18.29 -11.99
N ASN A 102 1.97 17.23 -11.41
CA ASN A 102 0.89 16.42 -11.98
C ASN A 102 -0.50 16.91 -11.58
N MET A 103 -0.57 17.87 -10.65
CA MET A 103 -1.79 18.63 -10.39
C MET A 103 -1.54 20.14 -10.31
N VAL A 104 -2.56 20.94 -10.60
CA VAL A 104 -2.56 22.39 -10.34
C VAL A 104 -3.77 22.79 -9.51
N SER A 105 -3.58 23.82 -8.69
CA SER A 105 -4.65 24.47 -7.93
C SER A 105 -4.84 25.90 -8.37
N LEU A 106 -6.10 26.35 -8.47
CA LEU A 106 -6.48 27.69 -8.89
C LEU A 106 -7.44 28.33 -7.88
N GLY A 107 -7.24 29.62 -7.60
CA GLY A 107 -8.14 30.42 -6.78
C GLY A 107 -9.09 31.26 -7.63
N GLU A 108 -10.37 30.88 -7.71
CA GLU A 108 -11.35 31.59 -8.55
C GLU A 108 -11.50 33.07 -8.14
N ARG A 109 -11.37 33.40 -6.84
CA ARG A 109 -11.49 34.80 -6.37
C ARG A 109 -10.27 35.67 -6.70
N LEU A 110 -9.18 35.06 -7.17
CA LEU A 110 -7.90 35.73 -7.38
C LEU A 110 -7.55 35.89 -8.86
N LEU A 111 -8.26 35.20 -9.75
CA LEU A 111 -7.95 35.13 -11.17
C LEU A 111 -9.16 35.55 -12.01
N SER A 112 -8.92 36.16 -13.17
CA SER A 112 -9.93 36.23 -14.21
C SER A 112 -10.13 34.86 -14.86
N GLU A 113 -11.32 34.60 -15.38
CA GLU A 113 -11.66 33.33 -16.04
C GLU A 113 -10.69 33.05 -17.20
N ASP A 114 -10.46 34.05 -18.06
CA ASP A 114 -9.53 33.94 -19.19
C ASP A 114 -8.10 33.60 -18.74
N LEU A 115 -7.64 34.15 -17.62
CA LEU A 115 -6.32 33.82 -17.10
C LEU A 115 -6.28 32.40 -16.52
N ALA A 116 -7.35 31.95 -15.86
CA ALA A 116 -7.45 30.58 -15.35
C ALA A 116 -7.37 29.56 -16.51
N LEU A 117 -8.08 29.80 -17.61
CA LEU A 117 -8.01 28.95 -18.81
C LEU A 117 -6.59 28.92 -19.41
N ARG A 118 -5.95 30.09 -19.58
CA ARG A 118 -4.57 30.16 -20.08
C ARG A 118 -3.57 29.46 -19.16
N ILE A 119 -3.74 29.56 -17.84
CA ILE A 119 -2.90 28.83 -16.87
C ILE A 119 -3.01 27.31 -17.08
N VAL A 120 -4.23 26.80 -17.28
CA VAL A 120 -4.47 25.37 -17.55
C VAL A 120 -3.79 24.93 -18.84
N GLU A 121 -3.96 25.70 -19.93
CA GLU A 121 -3.33 25.40 -21.21
C GLU A 121 -1.79 25.39 -21.11
N VAL A 122 -1.20 26.42 -20.50
CA VAL A 122 0.26 26.56 -20.34
C VAL A 122 0.82 25.41 -19.50
N TRP A 123 0.13 25.04 -18.41
CA TRP A 123 0.56 23.94 -17.57
C TRP A 123 0.48 22.58 -18.29
N LEU A 124 -0.60 22.31 -19.03
CA LEU A 124 -0.75 21.08 -19.80
C LEU A 124 0.25 20.97 -20.94
N GLY A 125 0.54 22.09 -21.62
CA GLY A 125 1.43 22.15 -22.78
C GLY A 125 2.92 22.20 -22.44
N ALA A 126 3.30 22.59 -21.22
CA ALA A 126 4.71 22.72 -20.86
C ALA A 126 5.42 21.34 -20.72
N PRO A 127 6.62 21.17 -21.27
CA PRO A 127 7.42 19.98 -21.04
C PRO A 127 8.12 20.02 -19.67
N PHE A 128 8.42 18.86 -19.11
CA PHE A 128 9.32 18.76 -17.96
C PHE A 128 10.77 18.97 -18.41
N GLU A 129 11.53 19.82 -17.72
CA GLU A 129 12.93 20.11 -18.09
C GLU A 129 13.95 19.07 -17.59
N GLY A 130 13.61 18.28 -16.56
CA GLY A 130 14.52 17.29 -16.00
C GLY A 130 15.78 17.89 -15.35
N GLY A 131 16.93 17.23 -15.53
CA GLY A 131 18.22 17.69 -14.99
C GLY A 131 18.21 17.88 -13.47
N ARG A 132 18.61 19.07 -12.99
CA ARG A 132 18.68 19.40 -11.55
C ARG A 132 17.35 19.25 -10.81
N HIS A 133 16.23 19.28 -11.54
CA HIS A 133 14.89 19.20 -10.98
C HIS A 133 14.53 17.78 -10.50
N VAL A 134 15.05 16.76 -11.19
CA VAL A 134 14.79 15.34 -10.86
C VAL A 134 15.19 15.04 -9.42
N ARG A 135 16.40 15.47 -9.00
CA ARG A 135 16.90 15.28 -7.63
C ARG A 135 15.99 15.93 -6.58
N ARG A 136 15.41 17.10 -6.90
CA ARG A 136 14.54 17.84 -5.96
C ARG A 136 13.17 17.18 -5.85
N ILE A 137 12.63 16.69 -6.96
CA ILE A 137 11.39 15.92 -6.98
C ILE A 137 11.57 14.62 -6.18
N GLN A 138 12.68 13.90 -6.41
CA GLN A 138 13.02 12.73 -5.60
C GLN A 138 13.07 13.08 -4.11
N ALA A 139 13.70 14.21 -3.73
CA ALA A 139 13.74 14.64 -2.34
C ALA A 139 12.35 15.03 -1.76
N ILE A 140 11.44 15.56 -2.59
CA ILE A 140 10.04 15.83 -2.20
C ILE A 140 9.31 14.50 -1.97
N ASP A 141 9.54 13.53 -2.85
CA ASP A 141 8.89 12.22 -2.83
C ASP A 141 9.55 11.26 -1.80
N GLU A 142 10.77 11.55 -1.31
CA GLU A 142 11.59 10.69 -0.43
C GLU A 142 11.12 10.61 1.04
N SER A 143 10.10 11.35 1.44
CA SER A 143 9.59 11.36 2.82
C SER A 143 8.17 10.79 2.94
N GLY A 144 8.05 9.47 2.79
CA GLY A 144 6.84 8.74 3.19
C GLY A 144 6.93 8.22 4.64
N PRO A 145 5.80 7.90 5.31
CA PRO A 145 5.82 7.20 6.59
C PRO A 145 6.58 5.87 6.49
N VAL A 146 6.96 5.26 7.62
CA VAL A 146 7.60 3.92 7.64
C VAL A 146 6.83 2.91 6.78
N ALA A 147 5.50 3.05 6.68
CA ALA A 147 4.65 2.25 5.79
C ALA A 147 5.04 2.32 4.30
N ALA A 148 5.54 3.46 3.80
CA ALA A 148 6.04 3.61 2.43
C ALA A 148 7.43 3.00 2.23
N LEU A 149 8.29 3.04 3.25
CA LEU A 149 9.61 2.38 3.24
C LEU A 149 9.50 0.86 3.45
N ALA A 150 8.47 0.44 4.19
CA ALA A 150 8.10 -0.94 4.39
C ALA A 150 7.24 -1.47 3.24
N GLY A 151 6.59 -0.65 2.43
CA GLY A 151 5.72 -1.12 1.35
C GLY A 151 6.52 -1.40 0.08
N ALA A 152 6.73 -2.67 -0.25
CA ALA A 152 7.10 -3.06 -1.61
C ALA A 152 5.91 -3.75 -2.31
N THR A 153 5.81 -3.60 -3.63
CA THR A 153 4.76 -4.25 -4.42
C THR A 153 5.17 -5.63 -4.94
N GLY A 154 6.45 -5.98 -4.80
CA GLY A 154 7.02 -7.22 -5.31
C GLY A 154 8.37 -7.57 -4.70
N PRO A 155 8.94 -8.73 -5.05
CA PRO A 155 10.27 -9.12 -4.63
C PRO A 155 11.32 -8.17 -5.22
N SER A 156 12.41 -7.96 -4.48
CA SER A 156 13.64 -7.40 -5.06
C SER A 156 14.08 -8.25 -6.27
N LEU A 157 14.57 -7.58 -7.33
CA LEU A 157 15.09 -8.26 -8.52
C LEU A 157 16.25 -9.22 -8.18
N GLN A 158 17.08 -8.83 -7.22
CA GLN A 158 18.11 -9.71 -6.67
C GLN A 158 17.47 -10.80 -5.82
N HIS A 159 17.78 -12.07 -6.13
CA HIS A 159 17.22 -13.26 -5.47
C HIS A 159 15.70 -13.45 -5.62
N ALA A 160 15.06 -12.86 -6.64
CA ALA A 160 13.62 -12.92 -6.84
C ALA A 160 13.02 -14.32 -6.70
N GLY A 161 13.65 -15.35 -7.31
CA GLY A 161 13.18 -16.73 -7.21
C GLY A 161 13.16 -17.29 -5.78
N LYS A 162 14.18 -16.95 -4.96
CA LYS A 162 14.26 -17.36 -3.55
C LYS A 162 13.25 -16.60 -2.70
N LEU A 163 13.08 -15.31 -2.97
CA LEU A 163 12.13 -14.43 -2.28
C LEU A 163 10.69 -14.91 -2.46
N MET A 164 10.35 -15.49 -3.61
CA MET A 164 9.02 -16.03 -3.86
C MET A 164 8.63 -17.24 -2.99
N SER A 165 9.57 -17.86 -2.27
CA SER A 165 9.26 -18.93 -1.31
C SER A 165 8.19 -18.49 -0.32
N TYR A 166 8.31 -17.29 0.26
CA TYR A 166 7.24 -16.68 1.06
C TYR A 166 6.45 -15.63 0.30
N GLY A 167 7.02 -15.04 -0.76
CA GLY A 167 6.35 -14.05 -1.60
C GLY A 167 5.03 -14.53 -2.21
N GLN A 168 4.90 -15.83 -2.47
CA GLN A 168 3.65 -16.43 -2.96
C GLN A 168 2.45 -16.26 -2.00
N PHE A 169 2.70 -16.01 -0.71
CA PHE A 169 1.64 -15.78 0.29
C PHE A 169 1.16 -14.34 0.34
N VAL A 170 1.84 -13.38 -0.31
CA VAL A 170 1.44 -11.96 -0.30
C VAL A 170 -0.02 -11.79 -0.72
N GLY A 171 -0.76 -11.01 0.07
CA GLY A 171 -2.21 -10.83 -0.06
C GLY A 171 -2.98 -11.09 1.24
N SER A 172 -4.31 -11.20 1.12
CA SER A 172 -5.22 -11.46 2.23
C SER A 172 -5.83 -12.85 2.14
N TRP A 173 -5.98 -13.50 3.30
CA TRP A 173 -6.49 -14.85 3.43
C TRP A 173 -7.53 -14.91 4.53
N ASP A 174 -8.62 -15.61 4.28
CA ASP A 174 -9.54 -16.05 5.33
C ASP A 174 -9.03 -17.39 5.88
N ILE A 175 -9.00 -17.54 7.20
CA ILE A 175 -8.41 -18.71 7.87
C ILE A 175 -9.41 -19.43 8.77
N ASP A 176 -9.29 -20.76 8.82
CA ASP A 176 -9.88 -21.62 9.83
C ASP A 176 -8.74 -22.20 10.68
N CYS A 177 -8.74 -21.91 11.98
CA CYS A 177 -7.72 -22.30 12.95
C CYS A 177 -8.27 -23.40 13.86
N ASN A 178 -7.56 -24.51 13.94
CA ASN A 178 -7.83 -25.64 14.83
C ASN A 178 -6.66 -25.82 15.80
N TRP A 179 -6.96 -25.99 17.09
CA TRP A 179 -5.97 -26.37 18.11
C TRP A 179 -6.35 -27.73 18.69
N TYR A 180 -5.39 -28.64 18.74
CA TYR A 180 -5.56 -30.00 19.22
C TYR A 180 -4.98 -30.10 20.64
N GLY A 181 -5.86 -30.27 21.64
CA GLY A 181 -5.48 -30.49 23.03
C GLY A 181 -5.54 -31.97 23.44
N PRO A 182 -5.11 -32.30 24.68
CA PRO A 182 -5.27 -33.63 25.23
C PRO A 182 -6.75 -34.07 25.25
N GLY A 183 -7.06 -35.27 24.74
CA GLY A 183 -8.39 -35.89 24.80
C GLY A 183 -9.39 -35.42 23.73
N ASP A 184 -8.95 -35.27 22.48
CA ASP A 184 -9.78 -34.88 21.31
C ASP A 184 -10.47 -33.51 21.42
N VAL A 185 -10.04 -32.66 22.35
CA VAL A 185 -10.55 -31.28 22.48
C VAL A 185 -10.00 -30.45 21.33
N VAL A 186 -10.84 -30.21 20.33
CA VAL A 186 -10.55 -29.28 19.23
C VAL A 186 -11.16 -27.92 19.56
N ARG A 187 -10.31 -26.91 19.76
CA ARG A 187 -10.78 -25.52 19.74
C ARG A 187 -10.72 -25.04 18.31
N THR A 188 -11.77 -24.35 17.86
CA THR A 188 -11.83 -23.77 16.51
C THR A 188 -12.03 -22.26 16.58
N SER A 189 -11.45 -21.55 15.62
CA SER A 189 -11.64 -20.12 15.42
C SER A 189 -11.46 -19.82 13.95
N THR A 190 -12.21 -18.88 13.40
CA THR A 190 -11.97 -18.36 12.05
C THR A 190 -11.22 -17.04 12.14
N GLY A 191 -10.70 -16.48 11.05
CA GLY A 191 -10.00 -15.19 11.10
C GLY A 191 -9.48 -14.71 9.75
N GLN A 192 -8.49 -13.82 9.81
CA GLN A 192 -7.74 -13.36 8.65
C GLN A 192 -6.22 -13.47 8.86
N TRP A 193 -5.50 -13.75 7.79
CA TRP A 193 -4.04 -13.66 7.73
C TRP A 193 -3.66 -12.78 6.54
N ARG A 194 -2.84 -11.76 6.77
CA ARG A 194 -2.42 -10.82 5.73
C ARG A 194 -0.91 -10.82 5.62
N PHE A 195 -0.41 -10.85 4.39
CA PHE A 195 1.01 -10.86 4.07
C PHE A 195 1.34 -9.68 3.15
N GLY A 196 2.45 -9.01 3.40
CA GLY A 196 2.97 -7.91 2.58
C GLY A 196 4.48 -7.96 2.44
N TRP A 197 5.00 -7.45 1.33
CA TRP A 197 6.44 -7.26 1.16
C TRP A 197 6.95 -6.14 2.05
N VAL A 198 8.15 -6.33 2.60
CA VAL A 198 8.88 -5.35 3.40
C VAL A 198 10.34 -5.23 3.00
N PHE A 199 11.03 -4.20 3.52
CA PHE A 199 12.45 -3.94 3.29
C PHE A 199 12.82 -3.79 1.80
N GLY A 200 11.95 -3.12 1.03
CA GLY A 200 12.12 -2.96 -0.41
C GLY A 200 12.03 -4.29 -1.18
N GLY A 201 11.19 -5.22 -0.73
CA GLY A 201 10.96 -6.51 -1.39
C GLY A 201 11.94 -7.61 -0.98
N ARG A 202 12.71 -7.42 0.10
CA ARG A 202 13.70 -8.39 0.61
C ARG A 202 13.21 -9.20 1.79
N GLY A 203 12.02 -8.88 2.30
CA GLY A 203 11.37 -9.62 3.36
C GLY A 203 9.86 -9.63 3.22
N ILE A 204 9.22 -10.40 4.09
CA ILE A 204 7.77 -10.50 4.20
C ILE A 204 7.38 -10.17 5.64
N GLN A 205 6.36 -9.35 5.81
CA GLN A 205 5.65 -9.21 7.07
C GLN A 205 4.28 -9.86 6.92
N ASP A 206 3.88 -10.62 7.92
CA ASP A 206 2.53 -11.15 7.99
C ASP A 206 1.89 -10.91 9.35
N VAL A 207 0.57 -10.69 9.36
CA VAL A 207 -0.20 -10.44 10.59
C VAL A 207 -1.40 -11.37 10.63
N LEU A 208 -1.52 -12.10 11.73
CA LEU A 208 -2.55 -13.11 11.98
C LEU A 208 -3.61 -12.54 12.94
N PHE A 209 -4.87 -12.57 12.52
CA PHE A 209 -6.03 -12.05 13.25
C PHE A 209 -7.14 -13.11 13.35
N PRO A 210 -7.15 -13.99 14.37
CA PRO A 210 -8.30 -14.84 14.64
C PRO A 210 -9.51 -13.97 15.02
N SER A 211 -10.62 -14.11 14.30
CA SER A 211 -11.91 -13.49 14.62
C SER A 211 -12.52 -14.08 15.90
N GLY A 212 -13.15 -13.23 16.71
CA GLY A 212 -13.71 -13.61 18.01
C GLY A 212 -12.66 -13.76 19.13
N ALA A 213 -11.38 -13.55 18.85
CA ALA A 213 -10.35 -13.44 19.87
C ALA A 213 -10.28 -12.02 20.46
N SER A 214 -10.04 -11.91 21.77
CA SER A 214 -9.52 -10.69 22.37
C SER A 214 -8.24 -10.25 21.64
N ARG A 215 -7.94 -8.95 21.64
CA ARG A 215 -6.79 -8.36 20.94
C ARG A 215 -5.42 -8.91 21.39
N ASP A 216 -5.40 -9.70 22.45
CA ASP A 216 -4.24 -10.40 23.03
C ASP A 216 -3.74 -11.58 22.18
N ARG A 217 -4.51 -12.06 21.20
CA ARG A 217 -4.10 -13.18 20.33
C ARG A 217 -3.57 -12.77 18.96
N TYR A 218 -3.49 -11.47 18.67
CA TYR A 218 -2.88 -11.00 17.43
C TYR A 218 -1.38 -11.21 17.48
N GLY A 219 -0.83 -11.69 16.36
CA GLY A 219 0.62 -11.76 16.23
C GLY A 219 1.07 -11.38 14.84
N VAL A 220 2.35 -11.06 14.77
CA VAL A 220 3.04 -10.61 13.57
C VAL A 220 4.29 -11.44 13.36
N THR A 221 4.52 -11.86 12.13
CA THR A 221 5.79 -12.43 11.70
C THR A 221 6.54 -11.41 10.84
N ILE A 222 7.85 -11.26 11.07
CA ILE A 222 8.77 -10.64 10.12
C ILE A 222 9.73 -11.72 9.62
N ARG A 223 9.85 -11.83 8.29
CA ARG A 223 10.67 -12.82 7.60
C ARG A 223 11.68 -12.10 6.73
N GLY A 224 12.97 -12.29 6.98
CA GLY A 224 14.05 -11.77 6.15
C GLY A 224 14.80 -12.89 5.45
N TYR A 225 15.06 -12.75 4.15
CA TYR A 225 15.93 -13.70 3.44
C TYR A 225 17.40 -13.36 3.72
N ASP A 226 18.11 -14.33 4.29
CA ASP A 226 19.55 -14.26 4.55
C ASP A 226 20.30 -14.95 3.40
N ALA A 227 20.84 -14.13 2.49
CA ALA A 227 21.58 -14.59 1.33
C ALA A 227 22.92 -15.27 1.69
N ALA A 228 23.48 -15.02 2.88
CA ALA A 228 24.74 -15.63 3.29
C ALA A 228 24.55 -17.10 3.68
N THR A 229 23.39 -17.45 4.24
CA THR A 229 23.07 -18.82 4.65
C THR A 229 22.11 -19.54 3.70
N ASP A 230 21.53 -18.82 2.72
CA ASP A 230 20.43 -19.29 1.86
C ASP A 230 19.21 -19.77 2.67
N THR A 231 18.86 -19.00 3.71
CA THR A 231 17.74 -19.31 4.61
C THR A 231 16.84 -18.11 4.84
N TRP A 232 15.67 -18.35 5.45
CA TRP A 232 14.84 -17.28 5.97
C TRP A 232 15.01 -17.16 7.48
N ARG A 233 15.37 -15.96 7.95
CA ARG A 233 15.35 -15.60 9.36
C ARG A 233 13.97 -15.06 9.72
N ILE A 234 13.32 -15.70 10.67
CA ILE A 234 11.90 -15.50 10.96
C ILE A 234 11.75 -15.12 12.42
N PHE A 235 11.05 -14.04 12.67
CA PHE A 235 10.73 -13.58 14.02
C PHE A 235 9.22 -13.44 14.16
N TRP A 236 8.65 -14.22 15.06
CA TRP A 236 7.23 -14.12 15.42
C TRP A 236 7.09 -13.40 16.76
N MET A 237 6.12 -12.49 16.82
CA MET A 237 5.74 -11.79 18.04
C MET A 237 4.24 -11.88 18.25
N GLN A 238 3.84 -12.25 19.45
CA GLN A 238 2.47 -12.14 19.95
C GLN A 238 2.48 -11.28 21.22
N PRO A 239 2.27 -9.96 21.08
CA PRO A 239 2.11 -9.08 22.22
C PRO A 239 0.96 -9.57 23.11
N TRP A 240 1.11 -9.45 24.44
CA TRP A 240 0.17 -9.94 25.47
C TRP A 240 0.13 -11.47 25.66
N GLY A 241 0.28 -12.26 24.60
CA GLY A 241 0.43 -13.72 24.67
C GLY A 241 1.82 -14.20 25.13
N GLY A 242 2.82 -13.32 25.10
CA GLY A 242 4.19 -13.62 25.55
C GLY A 242 5.02 -14.46 24.57
N GLY A 243 4.47 -14.78 23.39
CA GLY A 243 5.15 -15.56 22.36
C GLY A 243 6.12 -14.71 21.54
N PHE A 244 7.41 -14.79 21.83
CA PHE A 244 8.48 -14.19 21.02
C PHE A 244 9.46 -15.30 20.63
N VAL A 245 9.49 -15.66 19.34
CA VAL A 245 10.25 -16.82 18.88
C VAL A 245 11.03 -16.54 17.60
N HIS A 246 12.17 -17.20 17.48
CA HIS A 246 13.08 -17.11 16.34
C HIS A 246 13.09 -18.45 15.62
N LEU A 247 12.82 -18.43 14.31
CA LEU A 247 12.85 -19.62 13.47
C LEU A 247 13.76 -19.42 12.26
N VAL A 248 14.22 -20.54 11.71
CA VAL A 248 14.92 -20.59 10.43
C VAL A 248 14.09 -21.38 9.43
N GLY A 249 13.68 -20.70 8.35
CA GLY A 249 12.81 -21.25 7.31
C GLY A 249 13.56 -21.73 6.08
N ARG A 250 13.18 -22.90 5.55
CA ARG A 250 13.71 -23.49 4.30
C ARG A 250 12.59 -24.13 3.49
N ALA A 251 12.74 -24.10 2.16
CA ALA A 251 11.92 -24.92 1.27
C ALA A 251 12.44 -26.36 1.30
N LEU A 252 11.54 -27.33 1.44
CA LEU A 252 11.83 -28.75 1.44
C LEU A 252 10.79 -29.45 0.56
N GLY A 253 11.12 -29.66 -0.72
CA GLY A 253 10.17 -30.21 -1.68
C GLY A 253 8.99 -29.25 -1.91
N ASP A 254 7.78 -29.73 -1.63
CA ASP A 254 6.51 -29.00 -1.80
C ASP A 254 6.06 -28.22 -0.55
N ARG A 255 6.86 -28.25 0.52
CA ARG A 255 6.58 -27.57 1.78
C ARG A 255 7.67 -26.58 2.15
N ILE A 256 7.32 -25.68 3.07
CA ILE A 256 8.27 -24.76 3.69
C ILE A 256 8.29 -25.08 5.19
N VAL A 257 9.44 -25.48 5.71
CA VAL A 257 9.62 -25.86 7.12
C VAL A 257 10.38 -24.75 7.84
N GLN A 258 9.95 -24.44 9.05
CA GLN A 258 10.50 -23.41 9.93
C GLN A 258 10.85 -24.07 11.26
N GLU A 259 12.12 -24.06 11.60
CA GLU A 259 12.65 -24.74 12.78
C GLU A 259 13.09 -23.71 13.81
N PHE A 260 12.84 -23.97 15.09
CA PHE A 260 13.23 -23.09 16.18
C PHE A 260 14.76 -23.12 16.36
N GLU A 261 15.36 -21.94 16.54
CA GLU A 261 16.82 -21.83 16.64
C GLU A 261 17.38 -22.38 17.97
N ASP A 262 16.59 -22.33 19.06
CA ASP A 262 16.93 -22.89 20.37
C ASP A 262 15.74 -23.67 20.98
N PRO A 263 15.55 -24.94 20.60
CA PRO A 263 14.37 -25.71 20.98
C PRO A 263 14.40 -26.26 22.42
N GLY A 264 15.50 -26.09 23.18
CA GLY A 264 15.68 -26.75 24.47
C GLY A 264 15.80 -28.28 24.38
N PRO A 265 16.06 -28.97 25.50
CA PRO A 265 16.28 -30.43 25.50
C PRO A 265 14.95 -31.22 25.41
N GLY A 266 14.91 -32.22 24.53
CA GLY A 266 13.86 -33.27 24.51
C GLY A 266 12.51 -32.87 23.90
N ARG A 267 12.33 -31.61 23.49
CA ARG A 267 11.16 -31.14 22.74
C ARG A 267 11.63 -30.41 21.50
N ARG A 268 11.18 -30.84 20.32
CA ARG A 268 11.36 -30.08 19.07
C ARG A 268 10.03 -29.47 18.69
N GLU A 269 10.07 -28.25 18.19
CA GLU A 269 8.93 -27.59 17.58
C GLU A 269 9.30 -27.21 16.16
N ARG A 270 8.35 -27.31 15.24
CA ARG A 270 8.49 -26.79 13.88
C ARG A 270 7.17 -26.27 13.38
N TRP A 271 7.24 -25.30 12.48
CA TRP A 271 6.09 -24.81 11.75
C TRP A 271 6.25 -25.09 10.27
N SER A 272 5.19 -25.54 9.59
CA SER A 272 5.27 -25.83 8.17
C SER A 272 4.12 -25.23 7.38
N PHE A 273 4.43 -24.70 6.18
CA PHE A 273 3.44 -24.42 5.16
C PHE A 273 3.42 -25.61 4.19
N THR A 274 2.24 -26.17 3.97
CA THR A 274 1.98 -27.37 3.18
C THR A 274 0.75 -27.16 2.29
N GLU A 275 0.53 -28.06 1.33
CA GLU A 275 -0.62 -27.99 0.40
C GLU A 275 -0.71 -26.61 -0.29
N ILE A 276 0.44 -26.03 -0.64
CA ILE A 276 0.54 -24.65 -1.11
C ILE A 276 0.03 -24.56 -2.54
N THR A 277 -0.99 -23.74 -2.75
CA THR A 277 -1.51 -23.39 -4.07
C THR A 277 -1.68 -21.88 -4.18
N PRO A 278 -1.93 -21.33 -5.39
CA PRO A 278 -2.25 -19.91 -5.52
C PRO A 278 -3.49 -19.48 -4.74
N ARG A 279 -4.37 -20.41 -4.32
CA ARG A 279 -5.66 -20.10 -3.68
C ARG A 279 -5.82 -20.65 -2.26
N SER A 280 -4.92 -21.50 -1.80
CA SER A 280 -4.99 -22.11 -0.48
C SER A 280 -3.62 -22.53 0.03
N PHE A 281 -3.48 -22.67 1.33
CA PHE A 281 -2.39 -23.40 1.96
C PHE A 281 -2.82 -23.90 3.34
N VAL A 282 -2.10 -24.86 3.88
CA VAL A 282 -2.24 -25.34 5.25
C VAL A 282 -0.98 -25.00 6.03
N TRP A 283 -1.12 -24.30 7.15
CA TRP A 283 -0.05 -24.11 8.10
C TRP A 283 -0.22 -25.07 9.27
N LEU A 284 0.88 -25.71 9.68
CA LEU A 284 0.90 -26.67 10.79
C LEU A 284 1.90 -26.22 11.84
N GLY A 285 1.48 -26.26 13.10
CA GLY A 285 2.34 -26.20 14.27
C GLY A 285 2.50 -27.61 14.84
N GLU A 286 3.72 -28.13 14.82
CA GLU A 286 4.03 -29.51 15.18
C GLU A 286 5.07 -29.56 16.30
N THR A 287 4.86 -30.48 17.25
CA THR A 287 5.80 -30.80 18.31
C THR A 287 6.28 -32.24 18.15
N SER A 288 7.54 -32.49 18.52
CA SER A 288 8.12 -33.82 18.68
C SER A 288 8.72 -33.95 20.08
N LEU A 289 8.48 -35.10 20.72
CA LEU A 289 9.01 -35.46 22.05
C LEU A 289 10.11 -36.53 21.98
N ASP A 290 10.50 -36.93 20.77
CA ASP A 290 11.45 -38.01 20.49
C ASP A 290 12.55 -37.54 19.52
N ASP A 291 12.95 -36.27 19.66
CA ASP A 291 14.01 -35.62 18.88
C ASP A 291 13.79 -35.63 17.35
N GLY A 292 12.53 -35.53 16.93
CA GLY A 292 12.13 -35.39 15.53
C GLY A 292 11.78 -36.70 14.82
N LEU A 293 11.77 -37.84 15.52
CA LEU A 293 11.39 -39.14 14.95
C LEU A 293 9.89 -39.21 14.64
N SER A 294 9.05 -38.64 15.51
CA SER A 294 7.61 -38.49 15.29
C SER A 294 7.14 -37.07 15.60
N TRP A 295 6.12 -36.62 14.87
CA TRP A 295 5.57 -35.28 14.97
C TRP A 295 4.07 -35.34 15.22
N VAL A 296 3.62 -34.56 16.19
CA VAL A 296 2.20 -34.40 16.54
C VAL A 296 1.78 -32.99 16.15
N VAL A 297 0.67 -32.89 15.41
CA VAL A 297 0.07 -31.61 15.05
C VAL A 297 -0.68 -31.06 16.28
N GLU A 298 -0.24 -29.92 16.79
CA GLU A 298 -0.90 -29.21 17.90
C GLU A 298 -1.80 -28.08 17.38
N GLN A 299 -1.48 -27.55 16.20
CA GLN A 299 -2.25 -26.49 15.57
C GLN A 299 -2.29 -26.67 14.05
N GLU A 300 -3.45 -26.45 13.45
CA GLU A 300 -3.66 -26.41 12.01
C GLU A 300 -4.36 -25.10 11.64
N ILE A 301 -3.89 -24.42 10.60
CA ILE A 301 -4.55 -23.26 10.02
C ILE A 301 -4.76 -23.50 8.53
N ARG A 302 -6.02 -23.57 8.10
CA ARG A 302 -6.39 -23.68 6.69
C ARG A 302 -6.69 -22.30 6.15
N ALA A 303 -5.88 -21.83 5.20
CA ALA A 303 -6.01 -20.52 4.60
C ALA A 303 -6.63 -20.61 3.20
N ARG A 304 -7.55 -19.70 2.89
CA ARG A 304 -8.19 -19.52 1.58
C ARG A 304 -8.01 -18.08 1.12
N ARG A 305 -7.55 -17.90 -0.11
CA ARG A 305 -7.26 -16.56 -0.63
C ARG A 305 -8.56 -15.76 -0.74
N ARG A 306 -8.56 -14.56 -0.18
CA ARG A 306 -9.67 -13.61 -0.29
C ARG A 306 -9.55 -12.90 -1.64
N ASN A 307 -10.57 -13.00 -2.48
CA ASN A 307 -10.61 -12.21 -3.71
C ASN A 307 -10.82 -10.73 -3.34
N PRO A 308 -10.10 -9.80 -3.99
CA PRO A 308 -10.28 -8.36 -3.77
C PRO A 308 -11.68 -7.89 -4.13
#